data_AF-A0A7Y1TJ89-F1
#
_entry.id   AF-A0A7Y1TJ89-F1
#
_cell.length_a   1.000
_cell.length_b   1.000
_cell.length_c   1.000
_cell.angle_alpha   90.00
_cell.angle_beta   90.00
_cell.angle_gamma   90.00
#
_symmetry.space_group_name_H-M   'P 1'
#
loop_
_entity.id
_entity.type
_entity.pdbx_description
1 polymer ?
#
loop_
_entity_poly.entity_id
_entity_poly.type
_entity_poly.pdbx_seq_one_letter_code
_entity_poly.pdbx_strand_id
1 'polypeptide(L)' 'MSDIQITIRDREGATHKIQAPTDMNMNLMELVRTWELAPEGTIGVCGGMVM' A
#
# COMPACT_ATOMS: atom_id res chain seq x y z
N MET A 1 12.57 -8.09 -13.19
CA MET A 1 11.49 -7.34 -12.52
C MET A 1 10.19 -8.05 -12.83
N SER A 2 9.56 -8.60 -11.80
CA SER A 2 8.23 -9.19 -11.91
C SER A 2 7.30 -8.34 -11.07
N ASP A 3 6.28 -7.77 -11.70
CA ASP A 3 5.26 -7.02 -10.99
C ASP A 3 4.10 -7.96 -10.67
N ILE A 4 3.52 -7.79 -9.48
CA ILE A 4 2.27 -8.46 -9.11
C ILE A 4 1.13 -7.45 -9.08
N GLN A 5 -0.06 -7.88 -9.54
CA GLN A 5 -1.26 -7.08 -9.44
C GLN A 5 -1.88 -7.26 -8.06
N ILE A 6 -2.05 -6.16 -7.33
CA ILE A 6 -2.70 -6.11 -6.03
C ILE A 6 -4.00 -5.33 -6.18
N THR A 7 -5.09 -5.89 -5.65
CA THR A 7 -6.39 -5.22 -5.59
C THR A 7 -6.64 -4.76 -4.15
N ILE A 8 -6.80 -3.46 -3.96
CA ILE A 8 -7.04 -2.83 -2.66
C ILE A 8 -8.43 -2.21 -2.68
N ARG A 9 -9.23 -2.47 -1.65
CA ARG A 9 -10.51 -1.78 -1.44
C ARG A 9 -10.32 -0.76 -0.31
N ASP A 10 -10.57 0.50 -0.60
CA ASP A 10 -10.45 1.57 0.40
C ASP A 10 -11.66 1.63 1.35
N ARG A 11 -11.61 2.59 2.27
CA ARG A 11 -12.66 2.81 3.28
C ARG A 11 -13.95 3.42 2.71
N GLU A 12 -13.88 4.04 1.53
CA GLU A 12 -15.03 4.58 0.79
C GLU A 12 -15.68 3.50 -0.09
N GLY A 13 -15.05 2.33 -0.17
CA GLY A 13 -15.51 1.18 -0.93
C GLY A 13 -15.02 1.15 -2.37
N ALA A 14 -14.18 2.08 -2.81
CA ALA A 14 -13.60 2.07 -4.14
C ALA A 14 -12.49 1.01 -4.24
N THR A 15 -12.34 0.42 -5.42
CA THR A 15 -11.39 -0.66 -5.67
C THR A 15 -10.28 -0.19 -6.58
N HIS A 16 -9.05 -0.32 -6.11
CA HIS A 16 -7.83 0.10 -6.76
C HIS A 16 -7.03 -1.12 -7.21
N LYS A 17 -6.65 -1.16 -8.48
CA LYS A 17 -5.77 -2.21 -9.02
C LYS A 17 -4.41 -1.59 -9.28
N ILE A 18 -3.43 -1.99 -8.48
CA ILE A 18 -2.08 -1.44 -8.52
C ILE A 18 -1.07 -2.53 -8.87
N GLN A 19 0.04 -2.13 -9.49
CA GLN A 19 1.17 -3.00 -9.75
C GLN A 19 2.23 -2.74 -8.69
N ALA A 20 2.71 -3.81 -8.06
CA ALA A 20 3.73 -3.75 -7.03
C ALA A 20 4.95 -4.57 -7.47
N PRO A 21 6.17 -4.00 -7.40
CA PRO A 21 7.39 -4.71 -7.73
C PRO A 21 7.73 -5.73 -6.64
N THR A 22 8.08 -6.95 -7.01
CA THR A 22 8.44 -8.00 -6.04
C THR A 22 9.89 -7.92 -5.54
N ASP A 23 10.72 -7.09 -6.16
CA ASP A 23 12.17 -7.02 -5.93
C ASP A 23 12.62 -5.84 -5.05
N MET A 24 11.70 -4.95 -4.65
CA MET A 24 12.04 -3.75 -3.87
C MET A 24 11.83 -3.92 -2.35
N ASN A 25 11.55 -5.13 -1.86
CA ASN A 25 11.23 -5.40 -0.44
C ASN A 25 10.18 -4.42 0.16
N MET A 26 9.31 -3.86 -0.68
CA MET A 26 8.28 -2.90 -0.28
C MET A 26 7.20 -3.59 0.54
N ASN A 27 6.81 -2.96 1.65
CA ASN A 27 5.67 -3.42 2.43
C ASN A 27 4.36 -2.81 1.91
N LEU A 28 3.22 -3.39 2.31
CA LEU A 28 1.89 -2.92 1.89
C LEU A 28 1.59 -1.48 2.32
N MET A 29 2.18 -0.99 3.42
CA MET A 29 1.95 0.37 3.91
C MET A 29 2.68 1.40 3.04
N GLU A 30 3.90 1.10 2.62
CA GLU A 30 4.64 1.89 1.64
C GLU A 30 3.91 1.92 0.31
N LEU A 31 3.39 0.77 -0.13
CA LEU A 31 2.59 0.69 -1.35
C LEU A 31 1.34 1.59 -1.27
N VAL A 32 0.56 1.50 -0.19
CA VAL A 32 -0.62 2.36 0.03
C VAL A 32 -0.26 3.84 0.04
N ARG A 33 0.93 4.21 0.57
CA ARG A 33 1.43 5.58 0.60
C ARG A 33 1.91 6.08 -0.77
N THR A 34 2.68 5.28 -1.51
CA THR A 34 3.18 5.64 -2.85
C THR A 34 2.05 5.84 -3.85
N TRP A 35 0.96 5.09 -3.69
CA TRP A 35 -0.25 5.22 -4.50
C TRP A 35 -1.29 6.19 -3.91
N GLU A 36 -0.95 6.92 -2.84
CA GLU A 36 -1.79 7.94 -2.18
C GLU A 36 -3.22 7.47 -1.87
N LEU A 37 -3.40 6.17 -1.59
CA LEU A 37 -4.72 5.54 -1.43
C LEU A 37 -5.42 5.94 -0.12
N ALA A 38 -4.70 6.58 0.80
CA ALA A 38 -5.25 7.14 2.02
C ALA A 38 -4.45 8.37 2.45
N PRO A 39 -5.10 9.39 3.05
CA PRO A 39 -4.41 10.58 3.54
C PRO A 39 -3.33 10.25 4.57
N GLU A 40 -2.23 11.01 4.53
CA GLU A 40 -1.16 10.92 5.52
C GLU A 40 -1.72 11.10 6.94
N GLY A 41 -1.34 10.22 7.87
CA GLY A 41 -1.87 10.18 9.23
C GLY A 41 -3.15 9.36 9.43
N THR A 42 -3.85 8.95 8.36
CA THR A 42 -4.99 7.99 8.45
C THR A 42 -4.58 6.54 8.15
N ILE A 43 -3.36 6.37 7.62
CA ILE A 43 -2.64 5.11 7.47
C ILE A 43 -2.08 4.76 8.85
N GLY A 44 -2.53 3.65 9.43
CA GLY A 44 -2.17 3.27 10.79
C GLY A 44 -0.65 3.18 10.98
N VAL A 45 -0.10 4.05 11.82
CA VAL A 45 1.28 3.98 12.32
C VAL A 45 1.42 2.98 13.48
N CYS A 46 0.40 2.14 13.72
CA CYS A 46 0.41 1.19 14.82
C CYS A 46 1.39 0.04 14.54
N GLY A 47 2.68 0.27 14.82
CA GLY A 47 3.67 -0.77 15.05
C GLY A 47 4.52 -1.21 13.85
N GLY A 48 4.26 -0.74 12.63
CA GLY A 48 5.10 -1.08 11.47
C GLY A 48 6.48 -0.40 11.47
N MET A 49 6.65 0.68 12.24
CA MET A 49 7.94 1.32 12.54
C MET A 49 8.41 0.99 13.97
N VAL A 50 8.05 -0.19 14.48
CA VAL A 50 8.76 -0.78 15.62
C VAL A 50 9.57 -1.96 15.06
N MET A 51 10.62 -1.61 14.33
CA MET A 51 11.87 -2.37 14.26
C MET A 51 13.00 -1.44 14.64
#